data_AF-A0AAD2E733-F1
#
_entry.id   AF-A0AAD2E733-F1
#
_cell.length_a   1.000
_cell.length_b   1.000
_cell.length_c   1.000
_cell.angle_alpha   90.00
_cell.angle_beta   90.00
_cell.angle_gamma   90.00
#
_symmetry.space_group_name_H-M   'P 1'
#
loop_
_entity.id
_entity.type
_entity.pdbx_description
1 polymer ?
#
loop_
_entity_poly.entity_id
_entity_poly.type
_entity_poly.pdbx_seq_one_letter_code
_entity_poly.pdbx_strand_id
1 'polypeptide(L)'
;MATGTASPCGACKFLRRKCAANCIFAPYFCSEQGPARFAAIHKVFGASNVSKLLLHIPVANRCEAVVTIAYEAQARIRDPVYGCVSHIFALQQQVAYLQAQLMQVKAQLAQNLVESRNQENHWPSCNINGGMASSFQTFQTNYMNSCSISPQSSLDSIDHHHGYIGTLDLQSSRDEVSFQPYFSKKGASQSDLSELQALAIRMMKH
;
A
#
# COMPACT_ATOMS: atom_id res chain seq x y z
N MET A 1 17.90 -17.54 -35.69
CA MET A 1 18.75 -16.36 -35.94
C MET A 1 17.96 -15.42 -36.84
N ALA A 2 17.51 -14.26 -36.33
CA ALA A 2 16.75 -13.30 -37.13
C ALA A 2 17.70 -12.21 -37.65
N THR A 3 18.08 -12.33 -38.92
CA THR A 3 18.71 -11.29 -39.73
C THR A 3 17.65 -10.63 -40.59
N GLY A 4 17.26 -9.41 -40.26
CA GLY A 4 16.36 -8.58 -41.06
C GLY A 4 16.36 -7.19 -40.44
N THR A 5 17.00 -6.23 -41.12
CA THR A 5 17.04 -4.78 -40.84
C THR A 5 16.51 -4.40 -39.46
N ALA A 6 17.27 -4.73 -38.41
CA ALA A 6 16.79 -4.61 -37.04
C ALA A 6 16.59 -3.13 -36.71
N SER A 7 15.34 -2.76 -36.42
CA SER A 7 15.04 -1.44 -35.88
C SER A 7 15.94 -1.19 -34.66
N PRO A 8 16.46 0.04 -34.49
CA PRO A 8 17.31 0.32 -33.33
C PRO A 8 16.50 0.09 -32.05
N CYS A 9 17.12 -0.54 -31.04
CA CYS A 9 16.47 -0.69 -29.74
C CYS A 9 16.09 0.68 -29.15
N GLY A 10 15.17 0.72 -28.20
CA GLY A 10 14.65 1.95 -27.61
C GLY A 10 15.74 2.88 -27.07
N ALA A 11 16.81 2.33 -26.50
CA ALA A 11 17.97 3.09 -26.07
C ALA A 11 18.74 3.74 -27.23
N CYS A 12 19.02 2.97 -28.29
CA CYS A 12 19.71 3.47 -29.48
C CYS A 12 18.83 4.47 -30.27
N LYS A 13 17.52 4.25 -30.30
CA LYS A 13 16.52 5.17 -30.88
C LYS A 13 16.53 6.50 -30.12
N PHE A 14 16.51 6.48 -28.79
CA PHE A 14 16.64 7.68 -27.96
C PHE A 14 17.97 8.41 -28.17
N LEU A 15 19.08 7.67 -28.19
CA LEU A 15 20.43 8.21 -28.39
C LEU A 15 20.74 8.62 -29.84
N ARG A 16 19.82 8.39 -30.78
CA ARG A 16 19.97 8.68 -32.22
C ARG A 16 21.26 8.10 -32.83
N ARG A 17 21.61 6.87 -32.43
CA ARG A 17 22.82 6.16 -32.91
C ARG A 17 22.51 4.79 -33.49
N LYS A 18 23.41 4.25 -34.31
CA LYS A 18 23.30 2.88 -34.85
C LYS A 18 23.28 1.86 -33.71
N CYS A 19 22.35 0.89 -33.77
CA CYS A 19 22.31 -0.23 -32.84
C CYS A 19 23.26 -1.33 -33.33
N ALA A 20 24.35 -1.56 -32.60
CA ALA A 20 25.31 -2.63 -32.90
C ALA A 20 24.73 -4.00 -32.53
N ALA A 21 25.22 -5.07 -33.19
CA ALA A 21 24.78 -6.44 -32.93
C ALA A 21 25.00 -6.89 -31.47
N ASN A 22 26.03 -6.34 -30.81
CA ASN A 22 26.36 -6.58 -29.40
C ASN A 22 25.90 -5.47 -28.45
N CYS A 23 24.84 -4.72 -28.81
CA CYS A 23 24.33 -3.64 -27.97
C CYS A 23 23.80 -4.19 -26.62
N ILE A 24 24.45 -3.79 -25.53
CA ILE A 24 24.06 -4.17 -24.15
C ILE A 24 22.62 -3.80 -23.80
N PHE A 25 22.06 -2.77 -24.43
CA PHE A 25 20.70 -2.30 -24.16
C PHE A 25 19.63 -3.01 -25.02
N ALA A 26 20.01 -3.63 -26.13
CA ALA A 26 19.04 -4.18 -27.08
C ALA A 26 18.09 -5.22 -26.48
N PRO A 27 18.53 -6.14 -25.61
CA PRO A 27 17.64 -7.14 -25.01
C PRO A 27 16.56 -6.55 -24.09
N TYR A 28 16.77 -5.35 -23.54
CA TYR A 28 15.92 -4.80 -22.47
C TYR A 28 15.01 -3.65 -22.94
N PHE A 29 15.32 -3.02 -24.08
CA PHE A 29 14.57 -1.89 -24.62
C PHE A 29 13.98 -2.25 -26.00
N CYS A 30 13.22 -3.34 -26.07
CA CYS A 30 12.60 -3.82 -27.31
C CYS A 30 11.14 -3.36 -27.49
N SER A 31 10.50 -2.76 -26.48
CA SER A 31 9.12 -2.28 -26.55
C SER A 31 9.00 -0.86 -27.12
N GLU A 32 7.79 -0.49 -27.55
CA GLU A 32 7.45 0.88 -27.97
C GLU A 32 7.72 1.92 -26.88
N GLN A 33 7.55 1.57 -25.59
CA GLN A 33 7.89 2.46 -24.47
C GLN A 33 9.39 2.50 -24.15
N GLY A 34 10.21 1.69 -24.84
CA GLY A 34 11.65 1.59 -24.64
C GLY A 34 12.39 2.95 -24.66
N PRO A 35 12.17 3.82 -25.65
CA PRO A 35 12.79 5.16 -25.68
C PRO A 35 12.42 6.04 -24.49
N ALA A 36 11.14 6.05 -24.07
CA ALA A 36 10.69 6.86 -22.94
C ALA A 36 11.29 6.35 -21.61
N ARG A 37 11.29 5.03 -21.40
CA ARG A 37 11.96 4.42 -20.24
C ARG A 37 13.46 4.72 -20.23
N PHE A 38 14.12 4.61 -21.38
CA PHE A 38 15.55 4.91 -21.48
C PHE A 38 15.84 6.41 -21.26
N ALA A 39 14.95 7.32 -21.66
CA ALA A 39 15.10 8.74 -21.42
C ALA A 39 15.19 9.06 -19.91
N ALA A 40 14.33 8.44 -19.10
CA ALA A 40 14.37 8.61 -17.65
C ALA A 40 15.70 8.12 -17.07
N ILE A 41 16.10 6.90 -17.43
CA ILE A 41 17.37 6.28 -17.02
C ILE A 41 18.56 7.15 -17.41
N HIS A 42 18.57 7.65 -18.65
CA HIS A 42 19.64 8.49 -19.17
C HIS A 42 19.72 9.82 -18.41
N LYS A 43 18.59 10.43 -18.06
CA LYS A 43 18.54 11.69 -17.33
C LYS A 43 19.09 11.57 -15.91
N VAL A 44 18.81 10.46 -15.21
CA VAL A 44 19.18 10.30 -13.79
C VAL A 44 20.55 9.64 -13.61
N PHE A 45 20.79 8.54 -14.32
CA PHE A 45 21.99 7.73 -14.13
C PHE A 45 23.01 7.92 -15.27
N GLY A 46 22.55 8.23 -16.47
CA GLY A 46 23.39 8.30 -17.67
C GLY A 46 23.66 6.94 -18.30
N ALA A 47 23.75 6.91 -19.63
CA ALA A 47 23.91 5.67 -20.39
C ALA A 47 25.19 4.89 -20.00
N SER A 48 26.31 5.59 -19.82
CA SER A 48 27.59 4.96 -19.51
C SER A 48 27.60 4.27 -18.14
N ASN A 49 27.00 4.91 -17.13
CA ASN A 49 26.93 4.34 -15.78
C ASN A 49 26.04 3.10 -15.76
N VAL A 50 24.89 3.15 -16.44
CA VAL A 50 23.98 2.00 -16.54
C VAL A 50 24.61 0.87 -17.34
N SER A 51 25.35 1.18 -18.41
CA SER A 51 26.12 0.17 -19.14
C SER A 51 27.14 -0.53 -18.23
N LYS A 52 27.90 0.23 -17.43
CA LYS A 52 28.87 -0.33 -16.48
C LYS A 52 28.17 -1.17 -15.42
N LEU A 53 27.07 -0.67 -14.84
CA LEU A 53 26.29 -1.38 -13.84
C LEU A 53 25.78 -2.73 -14.37
N LEU A 54 25.17 -2.74 -15.56
CA LEU A 54 24.66 -3.97 -16.17
C LEU A 54 25.77 -4.98 -16.43
N LEU A 55 26.99 -4.55 -16.78
CA LEU A 55 28.12 -5.47 -16.97
C LEU A 55 28.52 -6.21 -15.68
N HIS A 56 28.36 -5.59 -14.52
CA HIS A 56 28.67 -6.20 -13.21
C HIS A 56 27.54 -7.10 -12.69
N ILE A 57 26.34 -6.98 -13.22
CA ILE A 57 25.18 -7.80 -12.82
C ILE A 57 25.17 -9.10 -13.65
N PRO A 58 24.96 -10.28 -13.01
CA PRO A 58 24.79 -11.55 -13.71
C PRO A 58 23.68 -11.46 -14.75
N VAL A 59 23.88 -12.05 -15.93
CA VAL A 59 22.96 -11.91 -17.08
C VAL A 59 21.50 -12.23 -16.73
N ALA A 60 21.29 -13.27 -15.90
CA ALA A 60 19.96 -13.68 -15.44
C ALA A 60 19.19 -12.56 -14.71
N ASN A 61 19.89 -11.67 -14.02
CA ASN A 61 19.29 -10.62 -13.18
C ASN A 61 19.22 -9.27 -13.89
N ARG A 62 19.80 -9.13 -15.10
CA ARG A 62 19.85 -7.84 -15.79
C ARG A 62 18.47 -7.33 -16.21
N CYS A 63 17.54 -8.22 -16.53
CA CYS A 63 16.18 -7.83 -16.89
C CYS A 63 15.48 -7.12 -15.72
N GLU A 64 15.46 -7.76 -14.55
CA GLU A 64 14.96 -7.18 -13.29
C GLU A 64 15.68 -5.88 -12.94
N ALA A 65 17.01 -5.87 -13.03
CA ALA A 65 17.80 -4.67 -12.73
C ALA A 65 17.41 -3.48 -13.62
N VAL A 66 17.19 -3.67 -14.93
CA VAL A 66 16.75 -2.59 -15.81
C VAL A 66 15.36 -2.06 -15.42
N VAL A 67 14.45 -2.92 -14.97
CA VAL A 67 13.13 -2.51 -14.47
C VAL A 67 13.27 -1.64 -13.23
N THR A 68 14.08 -2.07 -12.26
CA THR A 68 14.34 -1.31 -11.03
C THR A 68 15.00 0.04 -11.33
N ILE A 69 16.04 0.07 -12.18
CA ILE A 69 16.72 1.31 -12.57
C ILE A 69 15.74 2.26 -13.29
N ALA A 70 14.85 1.74 -14.15
CA ALA A 70 13.83 2.55 -14.80
C ALA A 70 12.87 3.17 -13.77
N TYR A 71 12.41 2.38 -12.80
CA TYR A 71 11.54 2.83 -11.72
C TYR A 71 12.20 3.92 -10.87
N GLU A 72 13.42 3.70 -10.42
CA GLU A 72 14.17 4.65 -9.59
C GLU A 72 14.43 5.96 -10.35
N ALA A 73 14.80 5.87 -11.63
CA ALA A 73 14.99 7.04 -12.47
C ALA A 73 13.70 7.84 -12.61
N GLN A 74 12.58 7.16 -12.85
CA GLN A 74 11.28 7.82 -12.97
C GLN A 74 10.85 8.47 -11.66
N ALA A 75 11.05 7.80 -10.53
CA ALA A 75 10.75 8.35 -9.22
C ALA A 75 11.60 9.60 -8.93
N ARG A 76 12.91 9.56 -9.24
CA ARG A 76 13.80 10.72 -9.07
C ARG A 76 13.47 11.90 -9.97
N ILE A 77 12.88 11.65 -11.14
CA ILE A 77 12.38 12.73 -12.01
C ILE A 77 11.13 13.39 -11.43
N ARG A 78 10.23 12.60 -10.82
CA ARG A 78 9.00 13.12 -10.19
C ARG A 78 9.29 13.84 -8.88
N ASP A 79 10.19 13.28 -8.09
CA ASP A 79 10.64 13.81 -6.81
C ASP A 79 12.17 13.95 -6.83
N PRO A 80 12.70 15.13 -7.20
CA PRO A 80 14.15 15.36 -7.27
C PRO A 80 14.87 15.25 -5.93
N VAL A 81 14.15 15.43 -4.82
CA VAL A 81 14.70 15.46 -3.46
C VAL A 81 14.80 14.04 -2.92
N TYR A 82 13.68 13.32 -2.85
CA TYR A 82 13.62 12.00 -2.20
C TYR A 82 13.49 10.83 -3.19
N GLY A 83 13.09 11.07 -4.44
CA GLY A 83 12.97 10.02 -5.46
C GLY A 83 12.10 8.84 -5.01
N CYS A 84 12.60 7.62 -5.14
CA CYS A 84 11.88 6.44 -4.67
C CYS A 84 11.77 6.34 -3.14
N VAL A 85 12.57 7.10 -2.39
CA VAL A 85 12.57 7.07 -0.93
C VAL A 85 11.28 7.67 -0.36
N SER A 86 10.66 8.66 -1.02
CA SER A 86 9.36 9.18 -0.59
C SER A 86 8.27 8.12 -0.68
N HIS A 87 8.32 7.22 -1.68
CA HIS A 87 7.41 6.07 -1.74
C HIS A 87 7.63 5.10 -0.58
N ILE A 88 8.89 4.85 -0.19
CA ILE A 88 9.21 4.02 0.98
C ILE A 88 8.59 4.63 2.24
N PHE A 89 8.79 5.92 2.48
CA PHE A 89 8.21 6.61 3.63
C PHE A 89 6.69 6.60 3.64
N ALA A 90 6.05 6.83 2.48
CA ALA A 90 4.60 6.79 2.36
C ALA A 90 4.05 5.40 2.73
N LEU A 91 4.69 4.33 2.26
CA LEU A 91 4.31 2.96 2.60
C LEU A 91 4.53 2.65 4.09
N GLN A 92 5.64 3.11 4.68
CA GLN A 92 5.90 2.95 6.11
C GLN A 92 4.83 3.66 6.96
N GLN A 93 4.45 4.88 6.58
CA GLN A 93 3.38 5.62 7.24
C GLN A 93 2.03 4.91 7.12
N GLN A 94 1.73 4.36 5.94
CA GLN A 94 0.50 3.60 5.71
C GLN A 94 0.46 2.33 6.56
N VAL A 95 1.57 1.60 6.67
CA VAL A 95 1.67 0.43 7.55
C VAL A 95 1.43 0.83 9.01
N ALA A 96 2.08 1.89 9.50
CA ALA A 96 1.91 2.36 10.87
C ALA A 96 0.46 2.79 11.14
N TYR A 97 -0.16 3.51 10.19
CA TYR A 97 -1.56 3.93 10.28
C TYR A 97 -2.51 2.74 10.35
N LEU A 98 -2.35 1.76 9.46
CA LEU A 98 -3.19 0.55 9.46
C LEU A 98 -2.99 -0.29 10.73
N GLN A 99 -1.77 -0.37 11.25
CA GLN A 99 -1.48 -1.04 12.52
C GLN A 99 -2.17 -0.33 13.70
N ALA A 100 -2.17 1.00 13.73
CA ALA A 100 -2.87 1.77 14.76
C ALA A 100 -4.40 1.55 14.70
N GLN A 101 -4.99 1.56 13.49
CA GLN A 101 -6.41 1.25 13.31
C GLN A 101 -6.76 -0.16 13.81
N LEU A 102 -5.95 -1.16 13.45
CA LEU A 102 -6.16 -2.53 13.92
C LEU A 102 -6.07 -2.63 15.44
N MET A 103 -5.13 -1.92 16.07
CA MET A 103 -5.01 -1.88 17.53
C MET A 103 -6.24 -1.25 18.17
N GLN A 104 -6.74 -0.14 17.62
CA GLN A 104 -7.95 0.53 18.11
C GLN A 104 -9.17 -0.38 18.05
N VAL A 105 -9.42 -1.03 16.91
CA VAL A 105 -10.56 -1.94 16.73
C VAL A 105 -10.46 -3.16 17.66
N LYS A 106 -9.25 -3.72 17.85
CA LYS A 106 -9.03 -4.81 18.79
C LYS A 106 -9.28 -4.40 20.23
N ALA A 107 -8.86 -3.19 20.62
CA ALA A 107 -9.12 -2.66 21.95
C ALA A 107 -10.64 -2.45 22.18
N GLN A 108 -11.36 -1.91 21.20
CA GLN A 108 -12.81 -1.77 21.25
C GLN A 108 -13.52 -3.12 21.38
N LEU A 109 -13.10 -4.14 20.62
CA LEU A 109 -13.68 -5.49 20.73
C LEU A 109 -13.46 -6.09 22.13
N ALA A 110 -12.25 -5.94 22.68
CA ALA A 110 -11.94 -6.42 24.02
C ALA A 110 -12.79 -5.72 25.10
N GLN A 111 -13.00 -4.42 24.98
CA GLN A 111 -13.86 -3.65 25.89
C GLN A 111 -15.32 -4.15 25.86
N ASN A 112 -15.90 -4.30 24.67
CA ASN A 112 -17.28 -4.79 24.51
C ASN A 112 -17.49 -6.20 25.09
N LEU A 113 -16.50 -7.10 24.96
CA LEU A 113 -16.55 -8.45 25.55
C LEU A 113 -16.50 -8.42 27.09
N VAL A 114 -15.75 -7.50 27.67
CA VAL A 114 -15.68 -7.31 29.14
C VAL A 114 -16.97 -6.69 29.67
N GLU A 115 -17.54 -5.72 28.97
CA GLU A 115 -18.84 -5.11 29.31
C GLU A 115 -19.98 -6.12 29.24
N SER A 116 -19.97 -7.01 28.24
CA SER A 116 -20.96 -8.10 28.12
C SER A 116 -20.90 -9.08 29.31
N ARG A 117 -19.70 -9.37 29.83
CA ARG A 117 -19.51 -10.20 31.04
C ARG A 117 -19.96 -9.51 32.33
N ASN A 118 -19.88 -8.19 32.42
CA ASN A 118 -20.33 -7.46 33.60
C ASN A 118 -21.86 -7.35 33.68
N GLN A 119 -22.58 -7.36 32.55
CA GLN A 119 -24.05 -7.38 32.54
C GLN A 119 -24.64 -8.71 33.02
N GLU A 120 -23.99 -9.85 32.75
CA GLU A 120 -24.50 -11.17 33.20
C GLU A 120 -24.36 -11.39 34.73
N ASN A 121 -23.48 -10.65 35.40
CA ASN A 121 -23.29 -10.71 36.85
C ASN A 121 -24.17 -9.73 37.65
N HIS A 122 -25.04 -8.97 36.99
CA HIS A 122 -25.99 -8.07 37.65
C HIS A 122 -27.43 -8.56 37.50
N TRP A 123 -27.68 -9.83 37.86
CA TRP A 123 -29.03 -10.22 38.29
C TRP A 123 -29.28 -9.57 39.66
N PRO A 124 -30.37 -8.80 39.86
CA PRO A 124 -30.79 -8.41 41.19
C PRO A 124 -31.13 -9.71 41.93
N SER A 125 -30.37 -10.05 42.97
CA SER A 125 -30.71 -11.14 43.88
C SER A 125 -32.05 -10.79 44.54
N CYS A 126 -33.16 -11.29 43.98
CA CYS A 126 -34.48 -11.13 44.56
C CYS A 126 -34.58 -12.03 45.79
N ASN A 127 -34.39 -11.43 46.96
CA ASN A 127 -34.66 -12.05 48.24
C ASN A 127 -36.18 -12.16 48.43
N ILE A 128 -36.77 -13.31 48.10
CA ILE A 128 -38.18 -13.60 48.39
C ILE A 128 -38.23 -14.62 49.52
N ASN A 129 -38.38 -14.10 50.74
CA ASN A 129 -39.07 -14.79 51.82
C ASN A 129 -40.31 -13.97 52.16
N GLY A 130 -41.46 -14.40 51.65
CA GLY A 130 -42.76 -13.89 52.07
C GLY A 130 -43.86 -14.02 51.02
N GLY A 131 -44.61 -15.13 51.08
CA GLY A 131 -46.03 -15.13 50.71
C GLY A 131 -46.39 -15.58 49.29
N MET A 132 -47.29 -16.57 49.25
CA MET A 132 -48.01 -17.09 48.09
C MET A 132 -48.66 -16.00 47.21
N ALA A 133 -48.61 -16.15 45.88
CA ALA A 133 -49.79 -16.13 44.98
C ALA A 133 -49.45 -16.39 43.50
N SER A 134 -50.15 -17.40 42.95
CA SER A 134 -50.60 -17.68 41.57
C SER A 134 -49.71 -17.46 40.32
N SER A 135 -49.32 -18.59 39.73
CA SER A 135 -49.77 -19.09 38.40
C SER A 135 -49.73 -18.22 37.13
N PHE A 136 -48.75 -18.57 36.28
CA PHE A 136 -48.77 -18.77 34.81
C PHE A 136 -49.10 -17.62 33.80
N GLN A 137 -48.07 -17.36 32.95
CA GLN A 137 -48.08 -17.21 31.46
C GLN A 137 -48.81 -16.00 30.85
N THR A 138 -48.43 -15.31 29.75
CA THR A 138 -47.38 -15.41 28.73
C THR A 138 -47.62 -14.24 27.71
N PHE A 139 -46.55 -13.79 27.01
CA PHE A 139 -46.48 -13.02 25.72
C PHE A 139 -46.98 -11.56 25.57
N GLN A 140 -46.04 -10.72 25.04
CA GLN A 140 -46.15 -9.49 24.21
C GLN A 140 -46.76 -8.24 24.91
N THR A 141 -46.42 -6.96 24.67
CA THR A 141 -45.92 -6.18 23.52
C THR A 141 -45.22 -4.87 23.99
N ASN A 142 -44.28 -4.35 23.19
CA ASN A 142 -43.95 -2.93 22.88
C ASN A 142 -44.05 -1.76 23.90
N TYR A 143 -42.94 -1.01 23.94
CA TYR A 143 -42.81 0.47 23.91
C TYR A 143 -43.66 1.31 24.89
N MET A 144 -43.00 1.87 25.93
CA MET A 144 -42.71 3.32 26.04
C MET A 144 -42.02 3.69 27.38
N ASN A 145 -40.96 4.50 27.25
CA ASN A 145 -40.51 5.57 28.18
C ASN A 145 -39.95 5.16 29.57
N SER A 146 -38.84 5.69 30.11
CA SER A 146 -37.83 6.66 29.66
C SER A 146 -36.73 6.78 30.72
N CYS A 147 -35.52 7.08 30.23
CA CYS A 147 -34.41 7.88 30.80
C CYS A 147 -33.09 7.09 30.87
N SER A 148 -31.92 7.55 30.42
CA SER A 148 -31.47 8.65 29.56
C SER A 148 -29.97 8.41 29.34
N ILE A 149 -29.50 8.51 28.10
CA ILE A 149 -28.22 9.09 27.63
C ILE A 149 -27.85 8.40 26.31
N SER A 150 -28.20 9.07 25.23
CA SER A 150 -27.51 9.04 23.95
C SER A 150 -27.60 10.44 23.37
N PRO A 151 -26.57 10.89 22.66
CA PRO A 151 -26.82 11.68 21.47
C PRO A 151 -26.17 10.97 20.28
N GLN A 152 -27.00 10.57 19.32
CA GLN A 152 -26.59 10.56 17.92
C GLN A 152 -27.07 11.85 17.26
N SER A 153 -26.17 12.49 16.52
CA SER A 153 -26.42 13.24 15.30
C SER A 153 -25.07 13.37 14.59
N SER A 154 -24.91 13.41 13.27
CA SER A 154 -25.75 13.12 12.11
C SER A 154 -24.79 13.15 10.92
N LEU A 155 -25.11 12.40 9.87
CA LEU A 155 -24.68 12.72 8.51
C LEU A 155 -25.46 13.96 8.02
N ASP A 156 -24.75 14.80 7.27
CA ASP A 156 -25.17 15.86 6.32
C ASP A 156 -25.34 17.35 6.72
N SER A 157 -24.60 18.15 5.93
CA SER A 157 -24.84 19.53 5.44
C SER A 157 -24.40 20.76 6.25
N ILE A 158 -23.26 21.35 5.84
CA ILE A 158 -23.01 22.80 5.91
C ILE A 158 -22.70 23.28 4.48
N ASP A 159 -23.44 24.32 4.08
CA ASP A 159 -23.40 25.01 2.80
C ASP A 159 -22.01 25.48 2.33
N HIS A 160 -21.88 25.53 1.01
CA HIS A 160 -20.83 26.25 0.28
C HIS A 160 -20.82 27.74 0.65
N HIS A 161 -19.70 28.26 1.21
CA HIS A 161 -18.82 29.20 0.49
C HIS A 161 -17.57 29.60 1.31
N HIS A 162 -16.41 29.30 0.70
CA HIS A 162 -15.11 30.00 0.78
C HIS A 162 -14.22 29.88 2.04
N GLY A 163 -13.18 29.04 1.92
CA GLY A 163 -12.01 29.02 2.81
C GLY A 163 -10.99 27.93 2.45
N TYR A 164 -10.45 27.99 1.23
CA TYR A 164 -9.39 27.15 0.65
C TYR A 164 -8.18 26.95 1.59
N ILE A 165 -7.82 25.69 1.93
CA ILE A 165 -6.45 25.13 1.91
C ILE A 165 -6.58 23.62 1.66
N GLY A 166 -6.10 23.19 0.50
CA GLY A 166 -6.49 21.94 -0.15
C GLY A 166 -5.94 20.66 0.45
N THR A 167 -6.82 19.67 0.52
CA THR A 167 -6.49 18.29 0.17
C THR A 167 -5.83 18.30 -1.21
N LEU A 168 -4.53 18.08 -1.26
CA LEU A 168 -3.93 17.55 -2.48
C LEU A 168 -4.45 16.12 -2.61
N ASP A 169 -5.57 16.01 -3.33
CA ASP A 169 -5.79 14.86 -4.19
C ASP A 169 -4.45 14.55 -4.85
N LEU A 170 -3.85 13.43 -4.45
CA LEU A 170 -2.88 12.78 -5.31
C LEU A 170 -3.66 12.08 -6.43
N GLN A 171 -4.43 12.87 -7.18
CA GLN A 171 -4.65 12.69 -8.61
C GLN A 171 -3.30 12.92 -9.30
N SER A 172 -2.27 12.17 -8.89
CA SER A 172 -1.07 12.04 -9.69
C SER A 172 -1.52 11.26 -10.90
N SER A 173 -1.62 11.98 -12.03
CA SER A 173 -1.89 11.48 -13.36
C SER A 173 -1.81 9.97 -13.41
N ARG A 174 -2.97 9.35 -13.56
CA ARG A 174 -3.09 8.06 -14.24
C ARG A 174 -2.56 8.25 -15.67
N ASP A 175 -1.26 8.45 -15.81
CA ASP A 175 -0.56 7.93 -16.96
C ASP A 175 -0.49 6.44 -16.69
N GLU A 176 -1.51 5.79 -17.25
CA GLU A 176 -1.71 4.37 -17.36
C GLU A 176 -0.51 3.75 -18.09
N VAL A 177 0.65 3.68 -17.42
CA VAL A 177 1.69 2.74 -17.82
C VAL A 177 1.15 1.40 -17.37
N SER A 178 0.43 0.75 -18.28
CA SER A 178 0.01 -0.65 -18.18
C SER A 178 1.20 -1.46 -17.65
N PHE A 179 1.17 -1.71 -16.34
CA PHE A 179 2.13 -2.54 -15.65
C PHE A 179 1.69 -3.95 -15.97
N GLN A 180 2.18 -4.49 -17.09
CA GLN A 180 2.09 -5.93 -17.30
C GLN A 180 3.02 -6.58 -16.27
N PRO A 181 2.50 -7.32 -15.28
CA PRO A 181 3.31 -7.85 -14.22
C PRO A 181 4.07 -9.06 -14.77
N TYR A 182 5.36 -8.90 -15.05
CA TYR A 182 6.30 -10.03 -15.07
C TYR A 182 6.71 -10.35 -13.63
N PHE A 183 5.74 -10.48 -12.73
CA PHE A 183 5.99 -11.04 -11.41
C PHE A 183 6.08 -12.55 -11.57
N SER A 184 7.29 -13.09 -11.64
CA SER A 184 7.51 -14.47 -11.26
C SER A 184 7.13 -14.57 -9.78
N LYS A 185 5.94 -15.12 -9.51
CA LYS A 185 5.45 -15.43 -8.17
C LYS A 185 6.46 -16.36 -7.48
N LYS A 186 7.36 -15.80 -6.68
CA LYS A 186 7.99 -16.53 -5.59
C LYS A 186 7.30 -16.04 -4.32
N GLY A 187 6.31 -16.81 -3.88
CA GLY A 187 5.60 -16.51 -2.63
C GLY A 187 6.60 -16.44 -1.49
N ALA A 188 6.56 -15.34 -0.73
CA ALA A 188 7.27 -15.25 0.53
C ALA A 188 6.77 -16.39 1.43
N SER A 189 7.71 -17.16 1.96
CA SER A 189 7.39 -18.25 2.87
C SER A 189 7.04 -17.67 4.24
N GLN A 190 6.22 -18.38 5.02
CA GLN A 190 5.74 -17.94 6.35
C GLN A 190 6.88 -17.60 7.33
N SER A 191 8.07 -18.14 7.11
CA SER A 191 9.30 -17.81 7.84
C SER A 191 9.77 -16.38 7.59
N ASP A 192 9.66 -15.88 6.36
CA ASP A 192 10.21 -14.56 5.97
C ASP A 192 9.41 -13.42 6.61
N LEU A 193 8.10 -13.61 6.79
CA LEU A 193 7.21 -12.65 7.47
C LEU A 193 7.54 -12.57 8.98
N SER A 194 7.92 -13.72 9.56
CA SER A 194 8.22 -13.86 10.98
C SER A 194 9.56 -13.20 11.34
N GLU A 195 10.57 -13.32 10.46
CA GLU A 195 11.86 -12.66 10.62
C GLU A 195 11.77 -11.14 10.50
N LEU A 196 10.97 -10.64 9.54
CA LEU A 196 10.71 -9.20 9.39
C LEU A 196 9.99 -8.61 10.61
N GLN A 197 9.04 -9.34 11.18
CA GLN A 197 8.36 -8.92 12.41
C GLN A 197 9.31 -8.92 13.62
N ALA A 198 10.22 -9.89 13.72
CA ALA A 198 11.23 -9.94 14.78
C ALA A 198 12.27 -8.80 14.65
N LEU A 199 12.66 -8.44 13.41
CA LEU A 199 13.57 -7.33 13.15
C LEU A 199 12.91 -5.98 13.50
N ALA A 200 11.64 -5.79 13.14
CA ALA A 200 10.88 -4.59 13.46
C ALA A 200 10.76 -4.36 14.97
N ILE A 201 10.48 -5.42 15.75
CA ILE A 201 10.42 -5.35 17.22
C ILE A 201 11.78 -4.96 17.82
N ARG A 202 12.89 -5.45 17.23
CA ARG A 202 14.25 -5.14 17.69
C ARG A 202 14.63 -3.68 17.44
N MET A 203 14.17 -3.10 16.33
CA MET A 203 14.48 -1.72 15.96
C MET A 203 13.69 -0.68 16.78
N MET A 204 12.59 -1.06 17.42
CA MET A 204 11.78 -0.17 18.27
C MET A 204 12.25 -0.10 19.74
N LYS A 205 13.34 -0.80 20.10
CA LYS A 205 13.81 -0.94 21.50
C LYS A 205 15.05 -0.11 21.86
N HIS A 206 15.42 0.88 21.05
CA HIS A 206 16.50 1.83 21.33
C HIS A 206 15.98 3.26 21.38
#